data_AF-A0A386PQM6-F1
#
_entry.id   AF-A0A386PQM6-F1
#
_cell.length_a   1.000
_cell.length_b   1.000
_cell.length_c   1.000
_cell.angle_alpha   90.00
_cell.angle_beta   90.00
_cell.angle_gamma   90.00
#
_symmetry.space_group_name_H-M   'P 1'
#
loop_
_entity.id
_entity.type
_entity.pdbx_description
1 polymer ?
#
loop_
_entity_poly.entity_id
_entity_poly.type
_entity_poly.pdbx_seq_one_letter_code
_entity_poly.pdbx_strand_id
1 'polypeptide(L)'
;MNLYNLTEVYFSIAGHQLHSGKIEFTSEPTTRATISSEDKGIPVISFRDPKTITYIFNIEVTIGSHDYILLTELSDEQFDNTSVSKLDKASDLVFNDHIATKIISNNAIFTESPSRSYSAEAEKVSFEIRAINCQKSKPNSL
;
A
#
# COMPACT_ATOMS: atom_id res chain seq x y z
N MET A 1 9.58 -8.73 -4.08
CA MET A 1 8.73 -8.38 -5.22
C MET A 1 7.98 -9.63 -5.55
N ASN A 2 6.75 -9.71 -5.09
CA ASN A 2 5.93 -10.91 -5.14
C ASN A 2 4.72 -10.57 -6.00
N LEU A 3 4.44 -11.38 -7.02
CA LEU A 3 3.29 -11.20 -7.89
C LEU A 3 2.22 -12.24 -7.52
N TYR A 4 1.00 -11.79 -7.28
CA TYR A 4 -0.14 -12.65 -6.98
C TYR A 4 -1.32 -12.32 -7.90
N ASN A 5 -2.18 -13.31 -8.16
CA ASN A 5 -3.51 -13.08 -8.73
C ASN A 5 -4.48 -12.70 -7.59
N LEU A 6 -5.36 -11.72 -7.80
CA LEU A 6 -6.32 -11.30 -6.77
C LEU A 6 -7.36 -12.39 -6.43
N THR A 7 -7.48 -13.45 -7.23
CA THR A 7 -8.29 -14.64 -6.88
C THR A 7 -7.60 -15.61 -5.89
N GLU A 8 -6.30 -15.43 -5.62
CA GLU A 8 -5.47 -16.35 -4.82
C GLU A 8 -5.08 -15.78 -3.46
N VAL A 9 -5.36 -14.50 -3.23
CA VAL A 9 -5.03 -13.75 -2.00
C VAL A 9 -6.23 -12.97 -1.50
N TYR A 10 -6.28 -12.68 -0.20
CA TYR A 10 -7.24 -11.72 0.33
C TYR A 10 -6.62 -10.32 0.30
N PHE A 11 -7.19 -9.41 -0.48
CA PHE A 11 -6.86 -7.98 -0.45
C PHE A 11 -8.14 -7.15 -0.35
N SER A 12 -8.20 -6.21 0.60
CA SER A 12 -9.28 -5.25 0.73
C SER A 12 -8.79 -3.85 1.10
N ILE A 13 -9.47 -2.83 0.59
CA ILE A 13 -9.24 -1.41 0.92
C ILE A 13 -10.58 -0.71 1.19
N ALA A 14 -10.62 0.20 2.16
CA ALA A 14 -11.82 0.90 2.63
C ALA A 14 -12.97 -0.05 3.05
N GLY A 15 -12.66 -1.30 3.41
CA GLY A 15 -13.64 -2.36 3.72
C GLY A 15 -14.14 -3.15 2.50
N HIS A 16 -13.79 -2.76 1.27
CA HIS A 16 -14.15 -3.46 0.05
C HIS A 16 -13.05 -4.45 -0.36
N GLN A 17 -13.41 -5.72 -0.56
CA GLN A 17 -12.50 -6.74 -1.11
C GLN A 17 -12.39 -6.60 -2.62
N LEU A 18 -11.17 -6.71 -3.16
CA LEU A 18 -10.95 -6.83 -4.60
C LEU A 18 -11.01 -8.29 -5.06
N HIS A 19 -11.55 -8.54 -6.25
CA HIS A 19 -11.84 -9.90 -6.73
C HIS A 19 -11.21 -10.27 -8.08
N SER A 20 -10.70 -9.30 -8.84
CA SER A 20 -10.12 -9.52 -10.17
C SER A 20 -8.94 -8.60 -10.46
N GLY A 21 -7.95 -9.11 -11.21
CA GLY A 21 -6.71 -8.41 -11.53
C GLY A 21 -5.48 -9.08 -10.90
N LYS A 22 -4.35 -8.36 -10.92
CA LYS A 22 -3.09 -8.81 -10.29
C LYS A 22 -2.64 -7.80 -9.25
N ILE A 23 -1.88 -8.28 -8.28
CA ILE A 23 -1.23 -7.44 -7.28
C ILE A 23 0.27 -7.77 -7.21
N GLU A 24 1.10 -6.78 -7.48
CA GLU A 24 2.53 -6.83 -7.22
C GLU A 24 2.79 -6.18 -5.84
N PHE A 25 3.46 -6.94 -4.97
CA PHE A 25 3.75 -6.55 -3.59
C PHE A 25 5.25 -6.34 -3.38
N THR A 26 5.59 -5.19 -2.81
CA THR A 26 6.93 -4.85 -2.30
C THR A 26 6.83 -4.12 -0.96
N SER A 27 7.96 -3.87 -0.31
CA SER A 27 8.00 -3.10 0.94
C SER A 27 9.32 -2.34 1.09
N GLU A 28 9.25 -1.14 1.66
CA GLU A 28 10.38 -0.26 1.90
C GLU A 28 10.54 0.01 3.42
N PRO A 29 11.75 -0.18 3.99
CA PRO A 29 12.95 -0.77 3.37
C PRO A 29 12.81 -2.28 3.13
N THR A 30 13.35 -2.75 2.00
CA THR A 30 13.33 -4.17 1.59
C THR A 30 14.13 -5.09 2.50
N THR A 31 15.13 -4.55 3.22
CA THR A 31 16.01 -5.30 4.13
C THR A 31 16.04 -4.61 5.49
N ARG A 32 15.74 -5.34 6.58
CA ARG A 32 15.98 -4.89 7.96
C ARG A 32 17.44 -5.11 8.31
N ALA A 33 18.14 -4.04 8.72
CA ALA A 33 19.65 -3.98 8.99
C ALA A 33 19.50 -3.59 10.53
N THR A 34 20.14 -4.33 11.45
CA THR A 34 20.03 -4.10 12.91
C THR A 34 21.29 -4.47 13.69
N ILE A 35 21.30 -3.97 14.96
CA ILE A 35 22.44 -3.77 15.89
C ILE A 35 22.99 -2.30 15.77
N SER A 36 24.11 -1.82 16.35
CA SER A 36 24.83 -0.56 15.93
C SER A 36 26.18 -0.26 16.63
N SER A 37 27.04 0.57 16.04
CA SER A 37 28.45 0.79 16.44
C SER A 37 28.65 1.86 17.53
N GLU A 38 27.65 2.04 18.39
CA GLU A 38 27.62 3.10 19.42
C GLU A 38 28.60 2.90 20.59
N ASP A 39 29.11 1.68 20.82
CA ASP A 39 30.00 1.39 21.96
C ASP A 39 31.39 0.87 21.56
N LYS A 40 32.40 1.74 21.76
CA LYS A 40 33.84 1.44 21.90
C LYS A 40 34.49 0.47 20.88
N GLY A 41 34.08 0.52 19.61
CA GLY A 41 34.81 -0.12 18.50
C GLY A 41 34.62 -1.64 18.37
N ILE A 42 33.66 -2.22 19.08
CA ILE A 42 33.17 -3.58 18.83
C ILE A 42 32.34 -3.54 17.50
N PRO A 43 32.29 -4.60 16.66
CA PRO A 43 31.62 -4.60 15.34
C PRO A 43 30.08 -4.52 15.41
N VAL A 44 29.59 -3.45 16.01
CA VAL A 44 28.19 -3.21 16.32
C VAL A 44 27.44 -2.86 15.01
N ILE A 45 26.74 -3.73 14.28
CA ILE A 45 26.29 -3.42 12.88
C ILE A 45 25.01 -2.55 12.83
N SER A 46 24.99 -1.31 12.28
CA SER A 46 23.78 -0.44 12.34
C SER A 46 22.92 -0.36 11.08
N PHE A 47 21.62 -0.54 11.25
CA PHE A 47 20.60 0.16 10.45
C PHE A 47 19.30 0.41 11.26
N ARG A 48 19.47 0.76 12.55
CA ARG A 48 18.40 1.21 13.46
C ARG A 48 17.71 2.47 12.91
N ASP A 49 16.39 2.59 12.90
CA ASP A 49 15.34 1.62 13.21
C ASP A 49 14.11 1.99 12.36
N PRO A 50 13.73 1.21 11.32
CA PRO A 50 12.53 1.45 10.56
C PRO A 50 11.31 1.05 11.39
N LYS A 51 10.95 1.92 12.36
CA LYS A 51 9.71 1.87 13.18
C LYS A 51 8.44 1.71 12.34
N THR A 52 8.55 2.10 11.08
CA THR A 52 7.51 2.18 10.07
C THR A 52 8.03 1.46 8.83
N ILE A 53 7.36 0.39 8.42
CA ILE A 53 7.54 -0.21 7.09
C ILE A 53 6.43 0.33 6.21
N THR A 54 6.80 0.80 5.02
CA THR A 54 5.86 1.13 3.95
C THR A 54 5.66 -0.13 3.11
N TYR A 55 4.44 -0.65 3.10
CA TYR A 55 4.02 -1.71 2.18
C TYR A 55 3.52 -1.05 0.90
N ILE A 56 3.91 -1.59 -0.26
CA ILE A 56 3.57 -1.02 -1.57
C ILE A 56 2.87 -2.11 -2.39
N PHE A 57 1.69 -1.77 -2.90
CA PHE A 57 0.85 -2.64 -3.71
C PHE A 57 0.59 -1.95 -5.05
N ASN A 58 1.10 -2.53 -6.13
CA ASN A 58 0.78 -2.12 -7.50
C ASN A 58 -0.31 -3.06 -8.03
N ILE A 59 -1.51 -2.53 -8.25
CA ILE A 59 -2.71 -3.31 -8.58
C ILE A 59 -3.08 -3.09 -10.05
N GLU A 60 -2.93 -4.13 -10.88
CA GLU A 60 -3.28 -4.15 -12.30
C GLU A 60 -4.73 -4.66 -12.46
N VAL A 61 -5.65 -3.79 -12.87
CA VAL A 61 -7.07 -4.12 -13.13
C VAL A 61 -7.49 -3.77 -14.56
N THR A 62 -8.46 -4.50 -15.10
CA THR A 62 -9.04 -4.25 -16.43
C THR A 62 -10.02 -3.07 -16.39
N ILE A 63 -9.95 -2.16 -17.36
CA ILE A 63 -10.89 -1.03 -17.47
C ILE A 63 -12.34 -1.53 -17.56
N GLY A 64 -13.24 -0.86 -16.85
CA GLY A 64 -14.67 -1.20 -16.80
C GLY A 64 -15.01 -2.41 -15.91
N SER A 65 -14.03 -3.06 -15.28
CA SER A 65 -14.30 -4.02 -14.20
C SER A 65 -14.85 -3.33 -12.94
N HIS A 66 -15.51 -4.09 -12.06
CA HIS A 66 -16.00 -3.57 -10.78
C HIS A 66 -14.85 -3.02 -9.92
N ASP A 67 -13.74 -3.77 -9.83
CA ASP A 67 -12.55 -3.37 -9.09
C ASP A 67 -11.91 -2.09 -9.66
N TYR A 68 -11.91 -1.91 -10.98
CA TYR A 68 -11.47 -0.66 -11.62
C TYR A 68 -12.35 0.54 -11.24
N ILE A 69 -13.68 0.38 -11.25
CA ILE A 69 -14.61 1.46 -10.88
C ILE A 69 -14.38 1.86 -9.42
N LEU A 70 -14.37 0.89 -8.51
CA LEU A 70 -14.12 1.07 -7.08
C LEU A 70 -12.77 1.76 -6.80
N LEU A 71 -11.68 1.29 -7.42
CA LEU A 71 -10.35 1.90 -7.23
C LEU A 71 -10.26 3.31 -7.82
N THR A 72 -11.00 3.60 -8.89
CA THR A 72 -11.11 4.97 -9.43
C THR A 72 -11.89 5.87 -8.47
N GLU A 73 -13.05 5.45 -7.98
CA GLU A 73 -13.87 6.21 -7.03
C GLU A 73 -13.12 6.53 -5.73
N LEU A 74 -12.40 5.54 -5.16
CA LEU A 74 -11.57 5.73 -3.96
C LEU A 74 -10.33 6.61 -4.22
N SER A 75 -9.70 6.50 -5.40
CA SER A 75 -8.61 7.38 -5.83
C SER A 75 -9.09 8.83 -5.93
N ASP A 76 -10.19 9.06 -6.63
CA ASP A 76 -10.69 10.39 -6.95
C ASP A 76 -11.25 11.08 -5.70
N GLU A 77 -11.87 10.35 -4.77
CA GLU A 77 -12.17 10.88 -3.43
C GLU A 77 -10.88 11.26 -2.69
N GLN A 78 -9.85 10.40 -2.70
CA GLN A 78 -8.61 10.70 -2.00
C GLN A 78 -7.87 11.91 -2.59
N PHE A 79 -7.85 12.12 -3.90
CA PHE A 79 -7.18 13.27 -4.50
C PHE A 79 -8.07 14.53 -4.46
N ASP A 80 -9.28 14.48 -5.02
CA ASP A 80 -10.07 15.67 -5.35
C ASP A 80 -11.09 16.09 -4.28
N ASN A 81 -11.48 15.22 -3.33
CA ASN A 81 -12.43 15.61 -2.27
C ASN A 81 -11.77 16.63 -1.30
N THR A 82 -12.00 17.93 -1.52
CA THR A 82 -11.43 19.01 -0.70
C THR A 82 -12.12 19.20 0.66
N SER A 83 -13.22 18.50 0.93
CA SER A 83 -13.96 18.61 2.20
C SER A 83 -13.41 17.73 3.34
N VAL A 84 -12.60 16.72 3.01
CA VAL A 84 -12.08 15.72 3.96
C VAL A 84 -10.61 16.03 4.30
N SER A 85 -10.23 15.91 5.59
CA SER A 85 -8.86 16.22 6.02
C SER A 85 -7.84 15.18 5.53
N LYS A 86 -6.58 15.59 5.40
CA LYS A 86 -5.49 14.71 4.95
C LYS A 86 -5.26 13.47 5.83
N LEU A 87 -5.73 13.47 7.08
CA LEU A 87 -5.62 12.32 8.00
C LEU A 87 -6.81 11.36 7.88
N ASP A 88 -7.96 11.86 7.45
CA ASP A 88 -9.20 11.11 7.31
C ASP A 88 -9.32 10.48 5.91
N LYS A 89 -8.61 11.03 4.91
CA LYS A 89 -8.40 10.46 3.58
C LYS A 89 -7.61 9.14 3.55
N ALA A 90 -6.95 8.76 4.65
CA ALA A 90 -6.16 7.53 4.72
C ALA A 90 -7.03 6.35 5.18
N SER A 91 -7.25 5.38 4.27
CA SER A 91 -8.17 4.25 4.42
C SER A 91 -7.60 3.06 5.19
N ASP A 92 -8.50 2.18 5.64
CA ASP A 92 -8.15 0.85 6.13
C ASP A 92 -7.80 -0.10 4.96
N LEU A 93 -6.79 -0.95 5.14
CA LEU A 93 -6.35 -1.96 4.18
C LEU A 93 -5.96 -3.26 4.90
N VAL A 94 -6.37 -4.39 4.32
CA VAL A 94 -5.99 -5.73 4.75
C VAL A 94 -5.42 -6.50 3.57
N PHE A 95 -4.26 -7.12 3.76
CA PHE A 95 -3.67 -8.07 2.82
C PHE A 95 -3.29 -9.37 3.54
N ASN A 96 -3.57 -10.51 2.92
CA ASN A 96 -3.17 -11.82 3.39
C ASN A 96 -2.86 -12.72 2.19
N ASP A 97 -1.60 -13.14 2.05
CA ASP A 97 -1.15 -14.02 0.97
C ASP A 97 -1.39 -15.52 1.24
N HIS A 98 -1.99 -15.84 2.39
CA HIS A 98 -2.25 -17.21 2.87
C HIS A 98 -1.00 -18.09 3.08
N ILE A 99 0.21 -17.54 2.93
CA ILE A 99 1.49 -18.26 2.99
C ILE A 99 2.34 -17.78 4.18
N ALA A 100 2.59 -16.47 4.27
CA ALA A 100 3.48 -15.87 5.27
C ALA A 100 3.19 -14.39 5.56
N THR A 101 2.58 -13.66 4.62
CA THR A 101 2.36 -12.22 4.73
C THR A 101 0.94 -11.92 5.16
N LYS A 102 0.76 -11.35 6.35
CA LYS A 102 -0.50 -10.74 6.79
C LYS A 102 -0.28 -9.31 7.25
N ILE A 103 -0.98 -8.38 6.61
CA ILE A 103 -0.93 -6.94 6.88
C ILE A 103 -2.34 -6.47 7.21
N ILE A 104 -2.44 -5.66 8.27
CA ILE A 104 -3.62 -4.86 8.60
C ILE A 104 -3.08 -3.45 8.86
N SER A 105 -3.63 -2.44 8.20
CA SER A 105 -3.22 -1.04 8.31
C SER A 105 -4.45 -0.13 8.26
N ASN A 106 -4.44 0.94 9.05
CA ASN A 106 -5.45 2.01 9.02
C ASN A 106 -4.91 3.28 8.34
N ASN A 107 -3.81 3.15 7.59
CA ASN A 107 -3.16 4.24 6.85
C ASN A 107 -2.69 3.72 5.48
N ALA A 108 -3.63 3.26 4.65
CA ALA A 108 -3.41 3.09 3.22
C ALA A 108 -3.76 4.38 2.47
N ILE A 109 -2.93 4.73 1.49
CA ILE A 109 -3.15 5.84 0.57
C ILE A 109 -2.79 5.44 -0.86
N PHE A 110 -3.52 5.97 -1.84
CA PHE A 110 -3.07 6.05 -3.22
C PHE A 110 -1.97 7.11 -3.32
N THR A 111 -0.86 6.79 -3.98
CA THR A 111 0.30 7.70 -4.09
C THR A 111 0.37 8.45 -5.41
N GLU A 112 -0.20 7.88 -6.47
CA GLU A 112 -0.27 8.48 -7.81
C GLU A 112 -1.69 8.37 -8.36
N SER A 113 -2.08 9.32 -9.22
CA SER A 113 -3.30 9.19 -10.01
C SER A 113 -3.18 8.03 -11.01
N PRO A 114 -4.24 7.25 -11.26
CA PRO A 114 -4.16 5.96 -11.96
C PRO A 114 -3.43 6.00 -13.30
N SER A 115 -2.35 5.22 -13.40
CA SER A 115 -1.54 5.11 -14.62
C SER A 115 -2.26 4.22 -15.65
N ARG A 116 -2.68 4.82 -16.78
CA ARG A 116 -3.47 4.15 -17.82
C ARG A 116 -2.55 3.57 -18.90
N SER A 117 -2.45 2.24 -18.94
CA SER A 117 -1.57 1.51 -19.87
C SER A 117 -2.38 0.95 -21.05
N TYR A 118 -2.48 1.75 -22.11
CA TYR A 118 -3.17 1.39 -23.36
C TYR A 118 -2.35 0.37 -24.18
N SER A 119 -2.31 -0.88 -23.71
CA SER A 119 -1.77 -2.02 -24.45
C SER A 119 -2.90 -2.87 -25.05
N ALA A 120 -2.65 -3.50 -26.20
CA ALA A 120 -3.71 -3.93 -27.12
C ALA A 120 -4.50 -5.20 -26.72
N GLU A 121 -4.21 -5.85 -25.59
CA GLU A 121 -4.93 -7.03 -25.10
C GLU A 121 -5.66 -6.73 -23.78
N ALA A 122 -6.86 -6.14 -23.93
CA ALA A 122 -7.72 -5.56 -22.90
C ALA A 122 -7.05 -4.42 -22.11
N GLU A 123 -7.60 -3.20 -22.24
CA GLU A 123 -7.03 -2.01 -21.59
C GLU A 123 -6.95 -2.17 -20.06
N LYS A 124 -5.80 -1.81 -19.47
CA LYS A 124 -5.54 -1.96 -18.03
C LYS A 124 -5.06 -0.67 -17.39
N VAL A 125 -5.32 -0.57 -16.10
CA VAL A 125 -4.90 0.54 -15.26
C VAL A 125 -4.19 0.00 -14.04
N SER A 126 -3.08 0.65 -13.68
CA SER A 126 -2.30 0.32 -12.50
C SER A 126 -2.43 1.42 -11.45
N PHE A 127 -2.82 1.00 -10.24
CA PHE A 127 -2.93 1.85 -9.05
C PHE A 127 -1.78 1.50 -8.08
N GLU A 128 -0.95 2.47 -7.69
CA GLU A 128 -0.02 2.30 -6.56
C GLU A 128 -0.74 2.68 -5.26
N ILE A 129 -0.80 1.74 -4.32
CA ILE A 129 -1.32 1.94 -2.97
C ILE A 129 -0.21 1.68 -1.97
N ARG A 130 0.13 2.68 -1.15
CA ARG A 130 1.10 2.55 -0.05
C ARG A 130 0.39 2.46 1.28
N ALA A 131 0.62 1.39 2.03
CA ALA A 131 0.05 1.14 3.34
C ALA A 131 1.11 1.21 4.44
N ILE A 132 0.81 1.96 5.50
CA ILE A 132 1.77 2.29 6.56
C ILE A 132 1.23 1.81 7.91
N ASN A 133 1.97 0.90 8.57
CA ASN A 133 1.59 0.39 9.89
C ASN A 133 2.12 1.32 11.00
N CYS A 134 1.46 2.47 11.19
CA CYS A 134 1.73 3.44 12.25
C CYS A 134 0.44 3.91 12.93
N GLN A 135 0.56 4.56 14.08
CA GLN A 135 -0.59 5.17 14.77
C GLN A 135 -0.81 6.61 14.28
N LYS A 136 -2.07 7.00 13.99
CA LYS A 136 -2.47 8.37 13.66
C LYS A 136 -2.31 9.28 14.89
N SER A 137 -1.12 9.84 15.13
CA SER A 137 -0.94 10.91 16.12
C SER A 137 -1.51 12.22 15.57
N LYS A 138 -2.28 12.94 16.39
CA LYS A 138 -2.64 14.33 16.07
C LYS A 138 -1.37 15.18 15.93
N PRO A 139 -1.37 16.25 15.11
CA PRO A 139 -0.27 17.19 15.09
C PRO A 139 -0.04 17.74 16.50
N ASN A 140 1.23 17.81 16.94
CA ASN A 140 1.55 18.51 18.18
C ASN A 140 1.19 19.99 18.01
N SER A 141 0.28 20.50 18.83
CA SER A 141 0.07 21.92 19.00
C SER A 141 1.27 22.52 19.73
N LEU A 142 2.16 23.13 18.96
CA LEU A 142 3.20 24.05 19.43
C LEU A 142 2.60 25.44 19.69
#